data_AF-A0A8T4C5P8-F1
#
_entry.id   AF-A0A8T4C5P8-F1
#
_cell.length_a   1.000
_cell.length_b   1.000
_cell.length_c   1.000
_cell.angle_alpha   90.00
_cell.angle_beta   90.00
_cell.angle_gamma   90.00
#
_symmetry.space_group_name_H-M   'P 1'
#
loop_
_entity.id
_entity.type
_entity.pdbx_description
1 polymer ?
#
loop_
_entity_poly.entity_id
_entity_poly.type
_entity_poly.pdbx_seq_one_letter_code
_entity_poly.pdbx_strand_id
1 'polypeptide(L)'
;MRERWFAFLLTHPMGATLYLRDHFPRVRFHIEKRLIRGNTMHRWIRFDLDGKTILRARSAVNLQLSNPRVAELLRTTDEPIGAIVKKFRVKRTRLKSTTRSRSFHFIGDLHARVHERFYHLPKSAIENE
;
A
#
# COMPACT_ATOMS: atom_id res chain seq x y z
N MET A 1 2.99 -6.06 25.15
CA MET A 1 2.25 -6.86 24.15
C MET A 1 2.65 -6.33 22.77
N ARG A 2 3.42 -7.10 21.97
CA ARG A 2 3.67 -6.70 20.56
C ARG A 2 2.36 -6.87 19.81
N GLU A 3 1.92 -5.81 19.17
CA GLU A 3 0.54 -5.61 18.73
C GLU A 3 0.18 -6.63 17.63
N ARG A 4 -0.82 -7.48 17.87
CA ARG A 4 -1.21 -8.61 17.01
C ARG A 4 -1.52 -8.19 15.56
N TRP A 5 -2.09 -7.00 15.37
CA TRP A 5 -2.42 -6.44 14.06
C TRP A 5 -1.18 -6.14 13.21
N PHE A 6 -0.05 -5.76 13.82
CA PHE A 6 1.19 -5.44 13.11
C PHE A 6 1.87 -6.71 12.58
N ALA A 7 1.91 -7.76 13.40
CA ALA A 7 2.38 -9.08 12.97
C ALA A 7 1.48 -9.65 11.86
N PHE A 8 0.16 -9.44 11.97
CA PHE A 8 -0.80 -9.79 10.95
C PHE A 8 -0.55 -9.02 9.64
N LEU A 9 -0.40 -7.69 9.65
CA LEU A 9 -0.09 -6.92 8.45
C LEU A 9 1.23 -7.29 7.79
N LEU A 10 2.23 -7.75 8.53
CA LEU A 10 3.47 -8.23 7.95
C LEU A 10 3.28 -9.56 7.19
N THR A 11 2.44 -10.46 7.71
CA THR A 11 2.26 -11.81 7.16
C THR A 11 1.07 -11.93 6.22
N HIS A 12 0.09 -11.04 6.29
CA HIS A 12 -1.21 -11.21 5.65
C HIS A 12 -1.16 -11.10 4.12
N PRO A 13 -1.81 -12.04 3.39
CA PRO A 13 -1.93 -12.03 1.93
C PRO A 13 -2.79 -10.90 1.35
N MET A 14 -3.57 -10.17 2.14
CA MET A 14 -4.17 -8.91 1.67
C MET A 14 -3.15 -7.76 1.65
N GLY A 15 -3.37 -6.73 0.83
CA GLY A 15 -2.58 -5.49 0.89
C GLY A 15 -2.78 -4.81 2.23
N ALA A 16 -1.71 -4.35 2.88
CA ALA A 16 -1.83 -3.68 4.19
C ALA A 16 -2.72 -2.45 4.04
N THR A 17 -2.50 -1.75 2.94
CA THR A 17 -3.33 -0.66 2.43
C THR A 17 -4.85 -0.98 2.36
N LEU A 18 -5.24 -2.15 1.83
CA LEU A 18 -6.66 -2.55 1.73
C LEU A 18 -7.21 -2.90 3.11
N TYR A 19 -6.46 -3.71 3.86
CA TYR A 19 -6.85 -4.14 5.20
C TYR A 19 -7.06 -2.94 6.14
N LEU A 20 -6.11 -2.00 6.14
CA LEU A 20 -6.17 -0.79 6.97
C LEU A 20 -7.43 0.05 6.67
N ARG A 21 -7.76 0.23 5.40
CA ARG A 21 -8.95 0.97 5.00
C ARG A 21 -10.24 0.26 5.41
N ASP A 22 -10.30 -1.05 5.19
CA ASP A 22 -11.55 -1.82 5.36
C ASP A 22 -11.85 -2.12 6.84
N HIS A 23 -10.83 -2.13 7.73
CA HIS A 23 -10.99 -2.49 9.15
C HIS A 23 -10.80 -1.34 10.14
N PHE A 24 -10.16 -0.24 9.72
CA PHE A 24 -9.89 0.88 10.63
C PHE A 24 -10.49 2.18 10.05
N PRO A 25 -11.75 2.52 10.39
CA PRO A 25 -12.44 3.68 9.81
C PRO A 25 -11.77 5.02 10.15
N ARG A 26 -10.95 5.06 11.20
CA ARG A 26 -10.16 6.23 11.62
C ARG A 26 -8.86 6.39 10.84
N VAL A 27 -8.45 5.39 10.05
CA VAL A 27 -7.24 5.47 9.22
C VAL A 27 -7.50 6.36 8.01
N ARG A 28 -6.68 7.40 7.85
CA ARG A 28 -6.70 8.32 6.72
C ARG A 28 -5.62 7.96 5.72
N PHE A 29 -5.99 7.96 4.44
CA PHE A 29 -5.06 7.73 3.34
C PHE A 29 -4.63 9.07 2.73
N HIS A 30 -3.34 9.21 2.45
CA HIS A 30 -2.77 10.37 1.80
C HIS A 30 -1.80 9.96 0.70
N ILE A 31 -1.82 10.69 -0.41
CA ILE A 31 -0.78 10.64 -1.44
C ILE A 31 0.16 11.79 -1.17
N GLU A 32 1.40 11.44 -0.79
CA GLU A 32 2.42 12.45 -0.51
C GLU A 32 3.02 12.98 -1.82
N LYS A 33 3.15 12.13 -2.84
CA LYS A 33 3.76 12.49 -4.12
C LYS A 33 3.40 11.51 -5.24
N ARG A 34 3.21 12.04 -6.45
CA ARG A 34 3.14 11.29 -7.71
C ARG A 34 4.13 11.92 -8.69
N LEU A 35 4.97 11.11 -9.34
CA LEU A 35 5.98 11.57 -10.29
C LEU A 35 6.09 10.57 -11.43
N ILE A 36 6.08 11.04 -12.67
CA ILE A 36 6.30 10.21 -13.86
C ILE A 36 7.69 10.54 -14.41
N ARG A 37 8.51 9.51 -14.63
CA ARG A 37 9.82 9.60 -15.28
C ARG A 37 9.91 8.53 -16.36
N GLY A 38 9.88 8.95 -17.62
CA GLY A 38 9.73 8.04 -18.76
C GLY A 38 8.49 7.15 -18.57
N ASN A 39 8.66 5.83 -18.71
CA ASN A 39 7.58 4.86 -18.59
C ASN A 39 7.31 4.38 -17.16
N THR A 40 7.92 5.03 -16.15
CA THR A 40 7.73 4.66 -14.74
C THR A 40 7.01 5.75 -13.97
N MET A 41 5.91 5.39 -13.31
CA MET A 41 5.28 6.23 -12.30
C MET A 41 5.79 5.84 -10.92
N HIS A 42 6.38 6.81 -10.22
CA HIS A 42 6.70 6.72 -8.81
C HIS A 42 5.59 7.35 -7.98
N ARG A 43 5.13 6.65 -6.95
CA ARG A 43 4.07 7.12 -6.06
C ARG A 43 4.45 6.87 -4.61
N TRP A 44 4.23 7.88 -3.77
CA TRP A 44 4.46 7.85 -2.33
C TRP A 44 3.13 8.08 -1.63
N ILE A 45 2.82 7.22 -0.69
CA ILE A 45 1.59 7.26 0.09
C ILE A 45 1.90 7.11 1.58
N ARG A 46 1.02 7.66 2.42
CA ARG A 46 1.02 7.41 3.85
C ARG A 46 -0.38 7.09 4.36
N PHE A 47 -0.43 6.33 5.44
CA PHE A 47 -1.63 6.13 6.23
C PHE A 47 -1.39 6.71 7.62
N ASP A 48 -2.36 7.50 8.08
CA ASP A 48 -2.33 8.13 9.40
C ASP A 48 -3.50 7.59 10.24
N LEU A 49 -3.25 7.28 11.51
CA LEU A 49 -4.26 6.99 12.51
C LEU A 49 -4.09 7.99 13.64
N ASP A 50 -5.15 8.72 13.97
CA ASP A 50 -5.15 9.70 15.06
C ASP A 50 -4.00 10.70 14.98
N GLY A 51 -3.75 11.19 13.76
CA GLY A 51 -2.70 12.16 13.46
C GLY A 51 -1.27 11.59 13.44
N LYS A 52 -1.09 10.27 13.64
CA LYS A 52 0.23 9.62 13.58
C LYS A 52 0.35 8.76 12.34
N THR A 53 1.47 8.85 11.63
CA THR A 53 1.76 7.99 10.48
C THR A 53 2.09 6.57 10.92
N ILE A 54 1.35 5.60 10.36
CA ILE A 54 1.41 4.18 10.73
C ILE A 54 2.02 3.34 9.61
N LEU A 55 1.90 3.82 8.37
CA LEU A 55 2.44 3.17 7.18
C LEU A 55 2.88 4.22 6.18
N ARG A 56 4.04 4.02 5.57
CA ARG A 56 4.42 4.68 4.32
C ARG A 56 4.68 3.64 3.25
N ALA A 57 4.21 3.87 2.04
CA ALA A 57 4.56 3.04 0.90
C ALA A 57 5.14 3.86 -0.24
N ARG A 58 6.09 3.24 -0.93
CA ARG A 58 6.66 3.73 -2.18
C ARG A 58 6.42 2.68 -3.24
N SER A 59 5.87 3.09 -4.38
CA SER A 59 5.68 2.22 -5.52
C SER A 59 6.34 2.77 -6.77
N ALA A 60 6.96 1.89 -7.54
CA ALA A 60 7.39 2.15 -8.91
C ALA A 60 6.55 1.27 -9.84
N VAL A 61 5.76 1.90 -10.70
CA VAL A 61 4.84 1.25 -11.63
C VAL A 61 5.35 1.42 -13.04
N ASN A 62 5.56 0.33 -13.76
CA ASN A 62 5.87 0.39 -15.19
C ASN A 62 4.55 0.57 -15.97
N LEU A 63 4.34 1.79 -16.48
CA LEU A 63 3.11 2.18 -17.18
C LEU A 63 3.00 1.53 -18.57
N GLN A 64 4.12 1.17 -19.19
CA GLN A 64 4.14 0.54 -20.51
C GLN A 64 3.76 -0.94 -20.44
N LEU A 65 4.21 -1.64 -19.38
CA LEU A 65 3.88 -3.05 -19.17
C LEU A 65 2.54 -3.27 -18.47
N SER A 66 2.00 -2.25 -17.80
CA SER A 66 0.71 -2.36 -17.11
C SER A 66 -0.45 -2.16 -18.10
N ASN A 67 -1.61 -2.72 -17.74
CA ASN A 67 -2.85 -2.49 -18.48
C ASN A 67 -3.14 -0.98 -18.58
N PRO A 68 -3.42 -0.42 -19.77
CA PRO A 68 -3.63 1.02 -19.95
C PRO A 68 -4.72 1.60 -19.05
N ARG A 69 -5.79 0.84 -18.78
CA ARG A 69 -6.87 1.26 -17.88
C ARG A 69 -6.40 1.35 -16.43
N VAL A 70 -5.56 0.42 -15.98
CA VAL A 70 -4.96 0.47 -14.64
C VAL A 70 -3.99 1.64 -14.53
N ALA A 71 -3.15 1.84 -15.55
CA ALA A 71 -2.22 2.96 -15.61
C ALA A 71 -2.97 4.30 -15.51
N GLU A 72 -4.09 4.44 -16.21
CA GLU A 72 -4.89 5.67 -16.20
C GLU A 72 -5.58 5.91 -14.86
N LEU A 73 -6.18 4.88 -14.26
CA LEU A 73 -6.73 4.96 -12.91
C LEU A 73 -5.66 5.38 -11.90
N LEU A 74 -4.43 4.87 -12.01
CA LEU A 74 -3.34 5.25 -11.13
C LEU A 74 -2.88 6.72 -11.29
N ARG A 75 -3.06 7.31 -12.48
CA ARG A 75 -2.75 8.71 -12.76
C ARG A 75 -3.82 9.66 -12.23
N THR A 76 -5.08 9.27 -12.33
CA THR A 76 -6.24 10.15 -12.13
C THR A 76 -6.89 10.00 -10.77
N THR A 77 -6.78 8.82 -10.15
CA THR A 77 -7.45 8.56 -8.87
C THR A 77 -6.50 8.72 -7.70
N ASP A 78 -7.07 9.16 -6.59
CA ASP A 78 -6.42 9.16 -5.31
C ASP A 78 -6.77 7.93 -4.47
N GLU A 79 -6.91 6.79 -5.15
CA GLU A 79 -7.18 5.51 -4.50
C GLU A 79 -5.91 4.71 -4.25
N PRO A 80 -5.83 3.96 -3.15
CA PRO A 80 -4.75 3.03 -2.93
C PRO A 80 -4.64 1.98 -4.04
N ILE A 81 -3.40 1.55 -4.39
CA ILE A 81 -3.16 0.56 -5.45
C ILE A 81 -4.00 -0.70 -5.27
N GLY A 82 -4.11 -1.20 -4.03
CA GLY A 82 -4.91 -2.39 -3.72
C GLY A 82 -6.38 -2.26 -4.12
N ALA A 83 -6.97 -1.08 -3.94
CA ALA A 83 -8.37 -0.82 -4.31
C ALA A 83 -8.55 -0.80 -5.82
N ILE A 84 -7.64 -0.13 -6.53
CA ILE A 84 -7.65 -0.04 -7.99
C ILE A 84 -7.56 -1.44 -8.61
N VAL A 85 -6.63 -2.27 -8.15
CA VAL A 85 -6.36 -3.58 -8.76
C VAL A 85 -7.36 -4.67 -8.36
N LYS A 86 -8.31 -4.42 -7.45
CA LYS A 86 -9.32 -5.40 -7.02
C LYS A 86 -10.16 -5.94 -8.20
N LYS A 87 -10.31 -5.13 -9.26
CA LYS A 87 -11.07 -5.46 -10.48
C LYS A 87 -10.20 -6.03 -11.61
N PHE A 88 -8.91 -6.27 -11.37
CA PHE A 88 -7.93 -6.64 -12.39
C PHE A 88 -7.17 -7.91 -12.03
N ARG A 89 -6.62 -8.60 -13.04
CA ARG A 89 -5.87 -9.84 -12.86
C ARG A 89 -4.44 -9.53 -12.50
N VAL A 90 -4.17 -9.45 -11.19
CA VAL A 90 -2.82 -9.21 -10.66
C VAL A 90 -2.39 -10.33 -9.73
N LYS A 91 -1.18 -10.85 -9.95
CA LYS A 91 -0.49 -11.73 -9.00
C LYS A 91 0.45 -10.88 -8.15
N ARG A 92 0.45 -11.13 -6.85
CA ARG A 92 1.37 -10.48 -5.91
C ARG A 92 2.40 -11.45 -5.37
N THR A 93 3.67 -11.14 -5.59
CA THR A 93 4.80 -11.95 -5.11
C THR A 93 5.56 -11.17 -4.05
N ARG A 94 5.73 -11.75 -2.85
CA ARG A 94 6.53 -11.14 -1.78
C ARG A 94 8.02 -11.29 -2.14
N LEU A 95 8.76 -10.18 -2.06
CA LEU A 95 10.19 -10.16 -2.36
C LEU A 95 11.05 -10.26 -1.10
N LYS A 96 10.73 -9.44 -0.09
CA LYS A 96 11.47 -9.35 1.17
C LYS A 96 10.55 -8.87 2.28
N SER A 97 10.74 -9.37 3.48
CA SER A 97 10.06 -8.87 4.68
C SER A 97 11.07 -8.72 5.81
N THR A 98 10.93 -7.67 6.60
CA THR A 98 11.60 -7.48 7.88
C THR A 98 10.55 -7.27 8.96
N THR A 99 10.99 -7.03 10.20
CA THR A 99 10.09 -6.67 11.31
C THR A 99 9.44 -5.31 11.15
N ARG A 100 9.81 -4.47 10.18
CA ARG A 100 9.22 -3.12 10.00
C ARG A 100 8.96 -2.75 8.56
N SER A 101 9.19 -3.65 7.61
CA SER A 101 9.01 -3.36 6.20
C SER A 101 8.71 -4.61 5.42
N ARG A 102 8.07 -4.45 4.27
CA ARG A 102 7.94 -5.52 3.29
C ARG A 102 7.94 -4.97 1.89
N SER A 103 8.42 -5.77 0.95
CA SER A 103 8.44 -5.44 -0.46
C SER A 103 7.78 -6.54 -1.26
N PHE A 104 7.07 -6.17 -2.31
CA PHE A 104 6.40 -7.10 -3.21
C PHE A 104 6.36 -6.58 -4.63
N HIS A 105 6.16 -7.50 -5.55
CA HIS A 105 5.87 -7.25 -6.95
C HIS A 105 4.43 -7.58 -7.27
N PHE A 106 3.79 -6.69 -8.04
CA PHE A 106 2.60 -7.00 -8.82
C PHE A 106 3.02 -7.36 -10.24
N ILE A 107 2.43 -8.43 -10.77
CA ILE A 107 2.64 -8.94 -12.13
C ILE A 107 1.26 -9.26 -12.72
N GLY A 108 1.04 -9.00 -14.01
CA GLY A 108 -0.24 -9.17 -14.70
C GLY A 108 -0.75 -7.82 -15.22
N ASP A 109 -2.01 -7.48 -14.95
CA ASP A 109 -2.58 -6.18 -15.37
C ASP A 109 -1.88 -4.96 -14.72
N LEU A 110 -1.08 -5.19 -13.67
CA LEU A 110 -0.22 -4.19 -13.05
C LEU A 110 1.19 -4.75 -12.94
N HIS A 111 2.17 -4.01 -13.47
CA HIS A 111 3.60 -4.27 -13.28
C HIS A 111 4.18 -3.23 -12.34
N ALA A 112 4.33 -3.59 -11.06
CA ALA A 112 4.78 -2.64 -10.05
C ALA A 112 5.63 -3.28 -8.96
N ARG A 113 6.62 -2.53 -8.47
CA ARG A 113 7.32 -2.84 -7.21
C ARG A 113 6.81 -1.91 -6.12
N VAL A 114 6.42 -2.47 -5.00
CA VAL A 114 5.96 -1.73 -3.83
C VAL A 114 6.84 -2.06 -2.64
N HIS A 115 7.23 -1.03 -1.91
CA HIS A 115 7.92 -1.11 -0.64
C HIS A 115 7.09 -0.41 0.43
N GLU A 116 6.69 -1.14 1.46
CA GLU A 116 5.93 -0.64 2.60
C GLU A 116 6.84 -0.61 3.83
N ARG A 117 6.80 0.49 4.57
CA ARG A 117 7.44 0.66 5.88
C ARG A 117 6.37 0.95 6.91
N PHE A 118 6.39 0.18 7.98
CA PHE A 118 5.43 0.27 9.08
C PHE A 118 6.07 1.01 10.26
N TYR A 119 5.24 1.79 10.94
CA TYR A 119 5.59 2.55 12.13
C TYR A 119 4.78 2.03 13.32
N HIS A 120 5.24 2.32 14.54
CA HIS A 120 4.53 1.91 15.76
C HIS A 120 3.20 2.65 15.86
N LEU A 121 2.13 1.95 16.25
CA LEU A 121 0.91 2.63 16.67
C LEU A 121 1.09 3.19 18.10
N PRO A 122 0.42 4.29 18.42
CA PRO A 122 0.21 4.66 19.82
C PRO A 122 -0.72 3.66 20.51
N LYS A 123 -0.42 3.29 21.76
CA LYS A 123 -1.24 2.39 22.58
C LYS A 123 -2.73 2.77 22.62
N SER A 124 -3.04 4.07 22.59
CA SER A 124 -4.41 4.62 22.60
C SER A 124 -5.29 4.22 21.41
N ALA A 125 -4.69 3.75 20.31
CA ALA A 125 -5.43 3.26 19.15
C ALA A 125 -5.90 1.80 19.30
N ILE A 126 -5.42 1.08 20.32
CA ILE A 126 -5.65 -0.35 20.54
C ILE A 126 -6.72 -0.59 21.61
N GLU A 127 -6.95 0.39 22.49
CA GLU A 127 -7.85 0.28 23.64
C GLU A 127 -9.32 0.59 23.31
N ASN A 128 -9.67 0.78 22.03
CA ASN A 128 -11.05 1.00 21.58
C ASN A 128 -11.58 -0.15 20.68
N GLU A 129 -10.97 -1.34 20.75
CA GLU A 129 -11.51 -2.59 20.19
C GLU A 129 -12.31 -3.36 21.24
#